data_AF-A0A534RMF7-F1
#
_entry.id   AF-A0A534RMF7-F1
#
_cell.length_a   1.000
_cell.length_b   1.000
_cell.length_c   1.000
_cell.angle_alpha   90.00
_cell.angle_beta   90.00
_cell.angle_gamma   90.00
#
_symmetry.space_group_name_H-M   'P 1'
#
loop_
_entity.id
_entity.type
_entity.pdbx_description
1 polymer ?
#
loop_
_entity_poly.entity_id
_entity_poly.type
_entity_poly.pdbx_seq_one_letter_code
_entity_poly.pdbx_strand_id
1 'polypeptide(L)'
;MVGVGLNAAGIRLRQGEVFRFANASGSGFGDPLERDPDRVLGDLRDGYVTPATARSVYGVVVTDGGRAVDVAATATARDAIRAARRARARFPERVPDPPRSAAPIGRLSLAVEVVRVRGQLVARCAGCGAGLALAPAGWRTGAGVAHSTLGTTEYGERAGVWAPFRAAGAVVLCEYVCPGCGQLLATEVGIDGVRHEDDVRPDFYVGASGGDLPAGRGPW
;
A
#
# COMPACT_ATOMS: atom_id res chain seq x y z
N MET A 1 4.00 -44.06 -9.15
CA MET A 1 4.56 -42.74 -8.75
C MET A 1 4.15 -41.74 -9.82
N VAL A 2 3.54 -40.62 -9.43
CA VAL A 2 3.24 -39.50 -10.34
C VAL A 2 4.22 -38.39 -10.03
N GLY A 3 4.90 -37.86 -11.04
CA GLY A 3 5.79 -36.70 -10.89
C GLY A 3 5.04 -35.41 -11.15
N VAL A 4 5.24 -34.39 -10.32
CA VAL A 4 4.67 -33.06 -10.50
C VAL A 4 5.77 -32.11 -11.00
N GLY A 5 5.55 -31.47 -12.14
CA GLY A 5 6.48 -30.49 -12.71
C GLY A 5 6.15 -29.07 -12.25
N LEU A 6 6.93 -28.57 -11.30
CA LEU A 6 6.95 -27.17 -10.85
C LEU A 6 8.41 -26.69 -10.89
N ASN A 7 8.68 -25.43 -10.55
CA ASN A 7 10.06 -24.97 -10.27
C ASN A 7 10.74 -25.75 -9.12
N ALA A 8 10.00 -26.62 -8.42
CA ALA A 8 10.52 -27.73 -7.64
C ALA A 8 10.33 -29.04 -8.42
N ALA A 9 11.44 -29.70 -8.76
CA ALA A 9 11.44 -31.00 -9.42
C ALA A 9 11.73 -32.13 -8.41
N GLY A 10 11.19 -33.34 -8.66
CA GLY A 10 11.57 -34.55 -7.92
C GLY A 10 10.78 -34.87 -6.65
N ILE A 11 9.66 -34.20 -6.39
CA ILE A 11 8.77 -34.54 -5.27
C ILE A 11 8.15 -35.93 -5.52
N ARG A 12 8.47 -36.92 -4.66
CA ARG A 12 7.88 -38.27 -4.69
C ARG A 12 6.73 -38.34 -3.71
N LEU A 13 5.57 -38.77 -4.19
CA LEU A 13 4.37 -39.00 -3.37
C LEU A 13 4.05 -40.49 -3.29
N ARG A 14 3.69 -40.96 -2.11
CA ARG A 14 3.14 -42.30 -1.86
C ARG A 14 1.63 -42.30 -2.08
N GLN A 15 1.06 -43.50 -2.22
CA GLN A 15 -0.39 -43.67 -2.29
C GLN A 15 -1.04 -43.16 -1.00
N GLY A 16 -2.04 -42.29 -1.14
CA GLY A 16 -2.76 -41.68 -0.01
C GLY A 16 -2.16 -40.36 0.49
N GLU A 17 -1.00 -39.91 -0.02
CA GLU A 17 -0.44 -38.61 0.33
C GLU A 17 -1.12 -37.47 -0.44
N VAL A 18 -1.28 -36.33 0.22
CA VAL A 18 -1.88 -35.11 -0.35
C VAL A 18 -0.79 -34.12 -0.69
N PHE A 19 -0.73 -33.72 -1.96
CA PHE A 19 0.11 -32.62 -2.42
C PHE A 19 -0.75 -31.36 -2.58
N ARG A 20 -0.44 -30.33 -1.79
CA ARG A 20 -1.06 -29.01 -1.92
C ARG A 20 -0.05 -28.05 -2.53
N PHE A 21 -0.44 -27.48 -3.66
CA PHE A 21 0.32 -26.41 -4.30
C PHE A 21 -0.42 -25.09 -4.18
N ALA A 22 0.25 -24.08 -3.65
CA ALA A 22 -0.25 -22.72 -3.58
C ALA A 22 0.63 -21.86 -4.50
N ASN A 23 0.06 -21.43 -5.63
CA ASN A 23 0.75 -20.53 -6.56
C ASN A 23 0.88 -19.14 -5.94
N ALA A 24 1.99 -18.47 -6.23
CA ALA A 24 2.11 -17.04 -5.94
C ALA A 24 1.09 -16.25 -6.78
N SER A 25 0.38 -15.33 -6.15
CA SER A 25 -0.41 -14.32 -6.84
C SER A 25 0.49 -13.14 -7.27
N GLY A 26 -0.02 -12.30 -8.15
CA GLY A 26 0.65 -11.02 -8.46
C GLY A 26 0.56 -10.04 -7.29
N SER A 27 1.48 -9.06 -7.28
CA SER A 27 1.45 -7.96 -6.33
C SER A 27 0.31 -6.98 -6.64
N GLY A 28 -0.40 -6.53 -5.61
CA GLY A 28 -1.42 -5.48 -5.76
C GLY A 28 -0.82 -4.11 -6.09
N PHE A 29 -1.65 -3.18 -6.55
CA PHE A 29 -1.24 -1.81 -6.88
C PHE A 29 -2.20 -0.78 -6.27
N GLY A 30 -1.64 0.20 -5.55
CA GLY A 30 -2.39 1.24 -4.84
C GLY A 30 -2.99 0.81 -3.50
N ASP A 31 -3.74 1.71 -2.87
CA ASP A 31 -4.47 1.41 -1.63
C ASP A 31 -5.73 0.58 -1.93
N PRO A 32 -5.92 -0.61 -1.33
CA PRO A 32 -7.12 -1.42 -1.53
C PRO A 32 -8.44 -0.69 -1.24
N LEU A 33 -8.44 0.31 -0.34
CA LEU A 33 -9.65 1.07 -0.02
C LEU A 33 -10.09 2.02 -1.15
N GLU A 34 -9.24 2.26 -2.14
CA GLU A 34 -9.54 3.10 -3.32
C GLU A 34 -10.07 2.26 -4.50
N ARG A 35 -10.08 0.92 -4.39
CA ARG A 35 -10.72 0.06 -5.38
C ARG A 35 -12.22 0.32 -5.41
N ASP A 36 -12.80 0.39 -6.61
CA ASP A 36 -14.24 0.50 -6.80
C ASP A 36 -15.00 -0.64 -6.07
N PRO A 37 -15.93 -0.34 -5.14
CA PRO A 37 -16.70 -1.35 -4.44
C PRO A 37 -17.45 -2.34 -5.34
N ASP A 38 -17.98 -1.89 -6.48
CA ASP A 38 -18.73 -2.76 -7.39
C ASP A 38 -17.81 -3.76 -8.09
N ARG A 39 -16.55 -3.38 -8.34
CA ARG A 39 -15.52 -4.30 -8.84
C ARG A 39 -15.16 -5.35 -7.80
N VAL A 40 -15.08 -4.97 -6.51
CA VAL A 40 -14.86 -5.93 -5.42
C VAL A 40 -16.05 -6.89 -5.26
N LEU A 41 -17.28 -6.40 -5.45
CA LEU A 41 -18.48 -7.25 -5.50
C LEU A 41 -18.40 -8.26 -6.65
N GLY A 42 -17.91 -7.84 -7.83
CA GLY A 42 -17.61 -8.74 -8.95
C GLY A 42 -16.59 -9.81 -8.54
N ASP A 43 -15.43 -9.39 -8.00
CA ASP A 43 -14.38 -10.31 -7.53
C ASP A 43 -14.92 -11.31 -6.48
N LEU A 44 -15.86 -10.88 -5.63
CA LEU A 44 -16.48 -11.73 -4.61
C LEU A 44 -17.40 -12.78 -5.23
N ARG A 45 -18.21 -12.39 -6.22
CA ARG A 45 -19.12 -13.30 -6.94
C ARG A 45 -18.35 -14.31 -7.78
N ASP A 46 -17.22 -13.89 -8.34
CA ASP A 46 -16.33 -14.73 -9.13
C ASP A 46 -15.42 -15.63 -8.27
N GLY A 47 -15.44 -15.45 -6.94
CA GLY A 47 -14.66 -16.24 -5.99
C GLY A 47 -13.17 -15.89 -5.94
N TYR A 48 -12.76 -14.75 -6.54
CA TYR A 48 -11.39 -14.24 -6.44
C TYR A 48 -11.06 -13.68 -5.06
N VAL A 49 -12.07 -13.19 -4.35
CA VAL A 49 -11.93 -12.74 -2.95
C VAL A 49 -12.99 -13.41 -2.08
N THR A 50 -12.64 -13.64 -0.82
CA THR A 50 -13.61 -14.15 0.17
C THR A 50 -14.44 -12.99 0.75
N PRO A 51 -15.62 -13.26 1.35
CA PRO A 51 -16.37 -12.23 2.07
C PRO A 51 -15.55 -11.56 3.18
N ALA A 52 -14.71 -12.34 3.86
CA ALA A 52 -13.80 -11.83 4.88
C ALA A 52 -12.78 -10.84 4.29
N THR A 53 -12.15 -11.20 3.16
CA THR A 53 -11.19 -10.35 2.44
C THR A 53 -11.84 -9.08 1.89
N ALA A 54 -13.04 -9.19 1.29
CA ALA A 54 -13.80 -8.04 0.78
C ALA A 54 -13.99 -6.99 1.89
N ARG A 55 -14.36 -7.44 3.10
CA ARG A 55 -14.55 -6.56 4.25
C ARG A 55 -13.24 -6.06 4.87
N SER A 56 -12.28 -6.94 5.15
CA SER A 56 -11.08 -6.58 5.93
C SER A 56 -10.02 -5.84 5.12
N VAL A 57 -9.87 -6.15 3.83
CA VAL A 57 -8.85 -5.57 2.96
C VAL A 57 -9.41 -4.39 2.18
N TYR A 58 -10.57 -4.56 1.53
CA TYR A 58 -11.15 -3.52 0.66
C TYR A 58 -12.18 -2.61 1.36
N GLY A 59 -12.58 -2.97 2.60
CA GLY A 59 -13.60 -2.25 3.35
C GLY A 59 -15.00 -2.37 2.74
N VAL A 60 -15.24 -3.34 1.85
CA VAL A 60 -16.50 -3.49 1.12
C VAL A 60 -17.45 -4.37 1.89
N VAL A 61 -18.62 -3.83 2.19
CA VAL A 61 -19.72 -4.53 2.85
C VAL A 61 -20.79 -4.83 1.80
N VAL A 62 -21.25 -6.08 1.75
CA VAL A 62 -22.24 -6.53 0.77
C VAL A 62 -23.55 -6.91 1.45
N THR A 63 -24.67 -6.61 0.80
CA THR A 63 -26.03 -6.97 1.22
C THR A 63 -26.63 -8.02 0.28
N ASP A 64 -27.88 -8.41 0.56
CA ASP A 64 -28.68 -9.29 -0.30
C ASP A 64 -27.99 -10.60 -0.67
N GLY A 65 -27.26 -11.18 0.28
CA GLY A 65 -26.50 -12.41 0.08
C GLY A 65 -25.36 -12.27 -0.94
N GLY A 66 -24.71 -11.10 -1.00
CA GLY A 66 -23.61 -10.85 -1.96
C GLY A 66 -24.09 -10.35 -3.32
N ARG A 67 -25.27 -9.73 -3.38
CA ARG A 67 -25.84 -9.18 -4.62
C ARG A 67 -25.76 -7.67 -4.73
N ALA A 68 -25.51 -6.93 -3.66
CA ALA A 68 -25.35 -5.49 -3.74
C ALA A 68 -24.28 -5.01 -2.76
N VAL A 69 -23.70 -3.84 -3.04
CA VAL A 69 -22.81 -3.14 -2.11
C VAL A 69 -23.68 -2.31 -1.15
N ASP A 70 -23.40 -2.43 0.14
CA ASP A 70 -23.90 -1.46 1.13
C ASP A 70 -22.98 -0.23 1.11
N VAL A 71 -23.43 0.85 0.48
CA VAL A 71 -22.61 2.06 0.31
C VAL A 71 -22.27 2.69 1.67
N ALA A 72 -23.25 2.78 2.58
CA ALA A 72 -23.06 3.43 3.88
C ALA A 72 -22.19 2.59 4.82
N ALA A 73 -22.41 1.28 4.88
CA ALA A 73 -21.58 0.38 5.67
C ALA A 73 -20.17 0.25 5.09
N THR A 74 -20.01 0.30 3.76
CA THR A 74 -18.70 0.35 3.09
C THR A 74 -17.92 1.61 3.45
N ALA A 75 -18.56 2.78 3.42
CA ALA A 75 -17.92 4.03 3.85
C ALA A 75 -17.45 3.94 5.32
N THR A 76 -18.32 3.45 6.20
CA THR A 76 -18.01 3.25 7.63
C THR A 76 -16.85 2.27 7.83
N ALA A 77 -16.84 1.14 7.11
CA ALA A 77 -15.79 0.14 7.20
C ALA A 77 -14.44 0.68 6.70
N ARG A 78 -14.44 1.45 5.59
CA ARG A 78 -13.22 2.10 5.08
C ARG A 78 -12.66 3.12 6.06
N ASP A 79 -13.52 3.91 6.70
CA ASP A 79 -13.09 4.89 7.71
C ASP A 79 -12.53 4.21 8.96
N ALA A 80 -13.12 3.08 9.38
CA ALA A 80 -12.58 2.26 10.46
C ALA A 80 -11.20 1.69 10.11
N ILE A 81 -10.98 1.22 8.87
CA ILE A 81 -9.67 0.73 8.42
C ILE A 81 -8.64 1.87 8.39
N ARG A 82 -9.00 3.04 7.86
CA ARG A 82 -8.13 4.23 7.87
C ARG A 82 -7.77 4.66 9.30
N ALA A 83 -8.73 4.64 10.22
CA ALA A 83 -8.48 4.92 11.63
C ALA A 83 -7.54 3.88 12.26
N ALA A 84 -7.74 2.59 12.00
CA ALA A 84 -6.87 1.52 12.50
C ALA A 84 -5.44 1.63 11.95
N ARG A 85 -5.27 1.99 10.66
CA ARG A 85 -3.95 2.28 10.07
C ARG A 85 -3.24 3.41 10.80
N ARG A 86 -3.93 4.53 11.04
CA ARG A 86 -3.37 5.66 11.80
C ARG A 86 -3.01 5.27 13.23
N ALA A 87 -3.87 4.51 13.92
CA ALA A 87 -3.59 4.09 15.29
C ALA A 87 -2.33 3.23 15.41
N ARG A 88 -1.99 2.45 14.38
CA ARG A 88 -0.82 1.56 14.36
C ARG A 88 0.46 2.26 13.91
N ALA A 89 0.34 3.29 13.08
CA ALA A 89 1.49 3.98 12.51
C ALA A 89 2.14 4.94 13.52
N ARG A 90 3.47 4.95 13.54
CA ARG A 90 4.25 6.00 14.23
C ARG A 90 4.43 7.16 13.27
N PHE A 91 4.01 8.35 13.70
CA PHE A 91 4.11 9.56 12.87
C PHE A 91 5.29 10.43 13.28
N PRO A 92 6.06 10.95 12.32
CA PRO A 92 7.08 11.97 12.55
C PRO A 92 6.44 13.35 12.77
N GLU A 93 7.26 14.38 12.96
CA GLU A 93 6.81 15.76 12.94
C GLU A 93 6.15 16.11 11.60
N ARG A 94 4.97 16.73 11.67
CA ARG A 94 4.19 17.08 10.49
C ARG A 94 4.74 18.34 9.83
N VAL A 95 4.86 18.29 8.52
CA VAL A 95 4.97 19.52 7.71
C VAL A 95 3.60 20.17 7.54
N PRO A 96 3.51 21.49 7.33
CA PRO A 96 2.24 22.17 7.05
C PRO A 96 1.57 21.62 5.79
N ASP A 97 0.25 21.46 5.84
CA ASP A 97 -0.53 21.04 4.68
C ASP A 97 -0.54 22.16 3.62
N PRO A 98 -0.11 21.89 2.37
CA PRO A 98 -0.21 22.87 1.30
C PRO A 98 -1.69 23.11 0.93
N PRO A 99 -2.05 24.26 0.34
CA PRO A 99 -3.42 24.52 -0.09
C PRO A 99 -3.93 23.42 -1.02
N ARG A 100 -5.11 22.87 -0.75
CA ARG A 100 -5.72 21.83 -1.61
C ARG A 100 -5.90 22.29 -3.05
N SER A 101 -6.12 23.59 -3.26
CA SER A 101 -6.24 24.21 -4.58
C SER A 101 -4.92 24.32 -5.36
N ALA A 102 -3.77 24.09 -4.73
CA ALA A 102 -2.49 24.11 -5.44
C ALA A 102 -2.46 23.00 -6.50
N ALA A 103 -2.17 23.37 -7.75
CA ALA A 103 -2.10 22.45 -8.87
C ALA A 103 -0.89 21.50 -8.72
N PRO A 104 -1.09 20.17 -8.88
CA PRO A 104 0.02 19.22 -8.94
C PRO A 104 0.94 19.53 -10.12
N ILE A 105 2.25 19.53 -9.86
CA ILE A 105 3.28 19.68 -10.91
C ILE A 105 3.89 18.33 -11.32
N GLY A 106 3.59 17.27 -10.57
CA GLY A 106 4.09 15.91 -10.82
C GLY A 106 3.59 14.92 -9.77
N ARG A 107 3.76 13.63 -10.03
CA ARG A 107 3.44 12.53 -9.11
C ARG A 107 4.69 11.71 -8.83
N LEU A 108 4.86 11.31 -7.56
CA LEU A 108 5.86 10.32 -7.15
C LEU A 108 5.24 8.91 -7.13
N SER A 109 3.93 8.81 -6.88
CA SER A 109 3.13 7.59 -6.97
C SER A 109 1.65 7.93 -7.19
N LEU A 110 0.76 6.93 -7.24
CA LEU A 110 -0.68 7.16 -7.24
C LEU A 110 -1.15 7.98 -6.03
N ALA A 111 -0.54 7.74 -4.87
CA ALA A 111 -0.96 8.31 -3.59
C ALA A 111 -0.17 9.57 -3.18
N VAL A 112 0.94 9.86 -3.85
CA VAL A 112 1.85 10.96 -3.52
C VAL A 112 2.08 11.85 -4.73
N GLU A 113 1.70 13.10 -4.60
CA GLU A 113 1.88 14.14 -5.62
C GLU A 113 2.74 15.30 -5.10
N VAL A 114 3.27 16.10 -6.01
CA VAL A 114 4.14 17.24 -5.70
C VAL A 114 3.45 18.52 -6.15
N VAL A 115 3.43 19.52 -5.29
CA VAL A 115 2.96 20.88 -5.58
C VAL A 115 4.05 21.91 -5.34
N ARG A 116 3.91 23.10 -5.94
CA ARG A 116 4.75 24.26 -5.66
C ARG A 116 3.97 25.32 -4.90
N VAL A 117 4.45 25.71 -3.72
CA VAL A 117 3.84 26.74 -2.87
C VAL A 117 4.91 27.76 -2.52
N ARG A 118 4.76 29.01 -2.98
CA ARG A 118 5.73 30.11 -2.74
C ARG A 118 7.18 29.72 -3.09
N GLY A 119 7.36 29.02 -4.21
CA GLY A 119 8.68 28.53 -4.67
C GLY A 119 9.14 27.21 -4.05
N GLN A 120 8.60 26.81 -2.90
CA GLN A 120 8.92 25.54 -2.25
C GLN A 120 8.16 24.38 -2.89
N LEU A 121 8.86 23.27 -3.15
CA LEU A 121 8.22 22.02 -3.55
C LEU A 121 7.80 21.22 -2.32
N VAL A 122 6.57 20.71 -2.35
CA VAL A 122 5.95 19.97 -1.26
C VAL A 122 5.38 18.67 -1.79
N ALA A 123 5.87 17.53 -1.31
CA ALA A 123 5.20 16.26 -1.49
C ALA A 123 3.97 16.20 -0.56
N ARG A 124 2.82 15.79 -1.09
CA ARG A 124 1.57 15.67 -0.35
C ARG A 124 0.79 14.44 -0.74
N CYS A 125 -0.13 14.03 0.12
CA CYS A 125 -1.11 12.99 -0.20
C CYS A 125 -2.03 13.45 -1.32
N ALA A 126 -2.15 12.65 -2.38
CA ALA A 126 -3.04 12.94 -3.52
C ALA A 126 -4.54 12.89 -3.13
N GLY A 127 -4.91 12.10 -2.11
CA GLY A 127 -6.30 11.98 -1.67
C GLY A 127 -6.77 13.15 -0.82
N CYS A 128 -6.03 13.49 0.25
CA CYS A 128 -6.47 14.50 1.21
C CYS A 128 -5.64 15.80 1.23
N GLY A 129 -4.57 15.88 0.44
CA GLY A 129 -3.70 17.05 0.37
C GLY A 129 -2.76 17.24 1.57
N ALA A 130 -2.74 16.31 2.53
CA ALA A 130 -1.87 16.41 3.70
C ALA A 130 -0.39 16.46 3.28
N GLY A 131 0.36 17.41 3.83
CA GLY A 131 1.78 17.58 3.56
C GLY A 131 2.58 16.39 4.10
N LEU A 132 3.54 15.91 3.30
CA LEU A 132 4.41 14.79 3.64
C LEU A 132 5.87 15.24 3.77
N ALA A 133 6.40 16.03 2.84
CA ALA A 133 7.76 16.52 2.96
C ALA A 133 7.96 17.80 2.15
N LEU A 134 8.88 18.64 2.62
CA LEU A 134 9.46 19.70 1.81
C LEU A 134 10.65 19.12 1.05
N ALA A 135 10.70 19.30 -0.26
CA ALA A 135 11.88 18.94 -1.04
C ALA A 135 13.15 19.64 -0.49
N PRO A 136 14.32 18.99 -0.51
CA PRO A 136 14.62 17.71 -1.17
C PRO A 136 14.40 16.47 -0.29
N ALA A 137 13.76 16.59 0.88
CA ALA A 137 13.49 15.45 1.74
C ALA A 137 12.49 14.48 1.09
N GLY A 138 12.69 13.18 1.31
CA GLY A 138 11.80 12.13 0.81
C GLY A 138 10.41 12.19 1.40
N TRP A 139 9.37 11.91 0.61
CA TRP A 139 7.99 11.96 1.11
C TRP A 139 7.76 11.01 2.30
N ARG A 140 8.53 9.93 2.40
CA ARG A 140 8.48 8.98 3.53
C ARG A 140 8.84 9.63 4.86
N THR A 141 9.56 10.76 4.87
CA THR A 141 9.95 11.44 6.13
C THR A 141 8.79 12.11 6.86
N GLY A 142 7.63 12.32 6.22
CA GLY A 142 6.41 12.77 6.90
C GLY A 142 5.22 11.82 6.79
N ALA A 143 5.42 10.64 6.20
CA ALA A 143 4.45 9.55 6.30
C ALA A 143 4.55 8.90 7.69
N GLY A 144 3.43 8.43 8.23
CA GLY A 144 3.49 7.49 9.34
C GLY A 144 3.95 6.12 8.85
N VAL A 145 4.57 5.33 9.71
CA VAL A 145 4.99 3.97 9.37
C VAL A 145 4.52 2.97 10.43
N ALA A 146 3.88 1.89 9.97
CA ALA A 146 3.55 0.73 10.80
C ALA A 146 4.40 -0.47 10.32
N HIS A 147 5.03 -1.19 11.26
CA HIS A 147 5.82 -2.37 10.97
C HIS A 147 5.08 -3.63 11.43
N SER A 148 5.14 -4.69 10.63
CA SER A 148 4.73 -6.04 11.04
C SER A 148 5.87 -7.02 10.74
N THR A 149 6.41 -7.67 11.77
CA THR A 149 7.59 -8.53 11.66
C THR A 149 7.25 -9.88 11.03
N LEU A 150 8.03 -10.29 10.03
CA LEU A 150 7.93 -11.58 9.35
C LEU A 150 7.93 -12.73 10.36
N GLY A 151 7.03 -13.70 10.19
CA GLY A 151 6.89 -14.84 11.09
C GLY A 151 5.98 -14.62 12.29
N THR A 152 5.47 -13.41 12.50
CA THR A 152 4.42 -13.14 13.50
C THR A 152 3.02 -13.40 12.93
N THR A 153 2.04 -13.63 13.82
CA THR A 153 0.62 -13.71 13.45
C THR A 153 0.15 -12.44 12.76
N GLU A 154 0.57 -11.27 13.27
CA GLU A 154 0.22 -9.97 12.68
C GLU A 154 0.67 -9.88 11.21
N TYR A 155 1.90 -10.31 10.91
CA TYR A 155 2.37 -10.35 9.51
C TYR A 155 1.50 -11.28 8.66
N GLY A 156 1.18 -12.48 9.17
CA GLY A 156 0.35 -13.44 8.46
C GLY A 156 -1.05 -12.90 8.11
N GLU A 157 -1.68 -12.22 9.07
CA GLU A 157 -2.99 -11.59 8.89
C GLU A 157 -2.94 -10.41 7.91
N ARG A 158 -1.86 -9.61 7.93
CA ARG A 158 -1.70 -8.42 7.08
C ARG A 158 -1.28 -8.74 5.65
N ALA A 159 -0.30 -9.63 5.49
CA ALA A 159 0.21 -10.01 4.18
C ALA A 159 -0.69 -11.05 3.49
N GLY A 160 -1.61 -11.68 4.22
CA GLY A 160 -2.42 -12.79 3.71
C GLY A 160 -1.61 -14.07 3.44
N VAL A 161 -0.34 -14.09 3.84
CA VAL A 161 0.59 -15.20 3.65
C VAL A 161 1.45 -15.38 4.89
N TRP A 162 1.67 -16.63 5.27
CA TRP A 162 2.64 -16.96 6.31
C TRP A 162 4.03 -17.16 5.70
N ALA A 163 5.04 -16.64 6.38
CA ALA A 163 6.43 -16.91 6.08
C ALA A 163 7.18 -17.09 7.40
N PRO A 164 8.11 -18.06 7.49
CA PRO A 164 8.83 -18.33 8.73
C PRO A 164 9.71 -17.14 9.12
N PHE A 165 9.84 -16.91 10.43
CA PHE A 165 10.78 -15.95 10.98
C PHE A 165 12.20 -16.25 10.49
N ARG A 166 12.97 -15.21 10.18
CA ARG A 166 14.38 -15.32 9.75
C ARG A 166 15.28 -14.71 10.82
N ALA A 167 16.24 -15.50 11.31
CA ALA A 167 17.17 -15.08 12.35
C ALA A 167 18.22 -14.05 11.86
N ALA A 168 18.44 -13.93 10.55
CA ALA A 168 19.45 -13.06 9.93
C ALA A 168 19.04 -11.57 9.84
N GLY A 169 18.08 -11.13 10.66
CA GLY A 169 17.51 -9.78 10.68
C GLY A 169 15.99 -9.83 10.67
N ALA A 170 15.36 -8.98 11.50
CA ALA A 170 13.91 -8.88 11.54
C ALA A 170 13.41 -8.25 10.23
N VAL A 171 13.05 -9.10 9.27
CA VAL A 171 12.36 -8.67 8.05
C VAL A 171 10.99 -8.13 8.46
N VAL A 172 10.63 -6.94 7.99
CA VAL A 172 9.38 -6.26 8.35
C VAL A 172 8.60 -5.88 7.10
N LEU A 173 7.28 -6.04 7.17
CA LEU A 173 6.36 -5.33 6.27
C LEU A 173 6.19 -3.91 6.81
N CYS A 174 6.58 -2.92 6.02
CA CYS A 174 6.39 -1.51 6.29
C CYS A 174 5.14 -1.02 5.55
N GLU A 175 4.17 -0.49 6.28
CA GLU A 175 3.00 0.20 5.73
C GLU A 175 3.13 1.70 5.96
N TYR A 176 3.32 2.47 4.89
CA TYR A 176 3.39 3.93 4.96
C TYR A 176 2.00 4.53 4.91
N VAL A 177 1.64 5.30 5.93
CA VAL A 177 0.28 5.79 6.16
C VAL A 177 0.24 7.32 6.08
N CYS A 178 -0.72 7.85 5.32
CA CYS A 178 -0.97 9.27 5.26
C CYS A 178 -1.37 9.80 6.65
N PRO A 179 -0.69 10.85 7.16
CA PRO A 179 -1.01 11.38 8.48
C PRO A 179 -2.37 12.09 8.54
N GLY A 180 -2.93 12.51 7.39
CA GLY A 180 -4.23 13.17 7.30
C GLY A 180 -5.38 12.16 7.31
N CYS A 181 -5.51 11.43 6.20
CA CYS A 181 -6.66 10.55 5.97
C CYS A 181 -6.44 9.08 6.31
N GLY A 182 -5.23 8.64 6.65
CA GLY A 182 -4.96 7.20 6.89
C GLY A 182 -4.91 6.33 5.64
N GLN A 183 -4.88 6.93 4.44
CA GLN A 183 -4.62 6.22 3.19
C GLN A 183 -3.26 5.53 3.22
N LEU A 184 -3.18 4.33 2.66
CA LEU A 184 -1.93 3.60 2.47
C LEU A 184 -1.18 4.19 1.28
N LEU A 185 -0.03 4.82 1.56
CA LEU A 185 0.79 5.52 0.56
C LEU A 185 1.72 4.56 -0.17
N ALA A 186 2.27 3.57 0.54
CA ALA A 186 3.10 2.51 0.00
C ALA A 186 3.19 1.34 0.98
N THR A 187 3.59 0.18 0.47
CA THR A 187 3.98 -0.99 1.25
C THR A 187 5.33 -1.49 0.79
N GLU A 188 6.23 -1.79 1.73
CA GLU A 188 7.57 -2.27 1.45
C GLU A 188 7.93 -3.45 2.36
N VAL A 189 8.84 -4.29 1.90
CA VAL A 189 9.49 -5.29 2.74
C VAL A 189 10.91 -4.80 3.02
N GLY A 190 11.19 -4.52 4.28
CA GLY A 190 12.47 -3.99 4.73
C GLY A 190 13.14 -4.86 5.79
N ILE A 191 14.30 -4.41 6.26
CA ILE A 191 14.97 -4.94 7.44
C ILE A 191 14.78 -3.92 8.55
N ASP A 192 14.34 -4.36 9.72
CA ASP A 192 14.11 -3.47 10.86
C ASP A 192 15.37 -2.66 11.21
N GLY A 193 15.18 -1.37 11.49
CA GLY A 193 16.28 -0.42 11.74
C GLY A 193 17.05 0.05 10.49
N VAL A 194 16.82 -0.53 9.31
CA VAL A 194 17.43 -0.06 8.06
C VAL A 194 16.52 0.97 7.41
N ARG A 195 17.03 2.20 7.25
CA ARG A 195 16.31 3.24 6.53
C ARG A 195 16.27 2.91 5.04
N HIS A 196 15.06 2.81 4.47
CA HIS A 196 14.88 2.67 3.04
C HIS A 196 15.09 4.02 2.34
N GLU A 197 15.77 4.00 1.20
CA GLU A 197 15.91 5.17 0.34
C GLU A 197 14.60 5.45 -0.40
N ASP A 198 14.46 6.66 -0.95
CA ASP A 198 13.30 6.95 -1.79
C ASP A 198 13.41 6.23 -3.14
N ASP A 199 12.46 5.34 -3.44
CA ASP A 199 12.40 4.60 -4.71
C ASP A 199 12.47 5.48 -5.96
N VAL A 200 11.97 6.72 -5.88
CA VAL A 200 11.84 7.65 -7.01
C VAL A 200 12.31 9.04 -6.55
N ARG A 201 13.45 9.48 -7.09
CA ARG A 201 14.06 10.80 -6.83
C ARG A 201 14.19 11.59 -8.12
N PRO A 202 13.07 12.07 -8.68
CA PRO A 202 13.10 12.70 -10.00
C PRO A 202 13.73 14.08 -9.89
N ASP A 203 14.46 14.51 -10.92
CA ASP A 203 15.19 15.78 -10.92
C ASP A 203 14.29 16.97 -10.57
N PHE A 204 13.03 16.94 -11.01
CA PHE A 204 12.02 17.95 -10.71
C PHE A 204 11.75 18.13 -9.22
N TYR A 205 11.98 17.08 -8.41
CA TYR A 205 11.71 17.04 -6.98
C TYR A 205 12.97 17.31 -6.16
N VAL A 206 14.12 16.78 -6.58
CA VAL A 206 15.38 16.92 -5.81
C VAL A 206 16.22 18.14 -6.20
N GLY A 207 15.87 18.85 -7.29
CA GLY A 207 16.57 20.05 -7.73
C GLY A 207 18.01 19.80 -8.20
N ALA A 208 18.32 18.56 -8.62
CA ALA A 208 19.66 18.16 -9.04
C ALA A 208 20.09 18.80 -10.37
N SER A 209 19.15 19.25 -11.20
CA SER A 209 19.41 20.09 -12.37
C SER A 209 19.10 21.54 -12.03
N GLY A 210 20.13 22.36 -11.83
CA GLY A 210 19.97 23.80 -11.79
C GLY A 210 19.32 24.29 -13.08
N GLY A 211 18.09 24.78 -12.98
CA GLY A 211 17.38 25.42 -14.09
C GLY A 211 16.49 24.46 -14.90
N ASP A 212 15.19 24.71 -14.80
CA ASP A 212 14.10 24.18 -15.61
C ASP A 212 13.72 22.69 -15.48
N LEU A 213 12.46 22.50 -15.08
CA LEU A 213 11.74 21.25 -15.27
C LEU A 213 11.70 20.94 -16.77
N PRO A 214 12.02 19.72 -17.23
CA PRO A 214 11.77 19.36 -18.62
C PRO A 214 10.29 19.61 -18.92
N ALA A 215 10.02 20.36 -20.00
CA ALA A 215 8.67 20.68 -20.45
C ALA A 215 7.84 19.39 -20.45
N GLY A 216 6.76 19.41 -19.67
CA GLY A 216 6.07 18.21 -19.21
C GLY A 216 5.84 17.19 -20.32
N ARG A 217 6.24 15.93 -20.08
CA ARG A 217 5.59 14.83 -20.79
C ARG A 217 4.16 14.79 -20.25
N GLY A 218 3.20 14.78 -21.17
CA GLY A 218 1.77 14.80 -20.87
C GLY A 218 1.32 13.70 -19.91
N PRO A 219 0.02 13.67 -19.58
CA PRO A 219 -0.50 12.90 -18.46
C PRO A 219 -0.23 11.40 -18.65
N TRP A 220 0.60 10.85 -17.75
CA TRP A 220 0.63 9.43 -17.40
C TRP A 220 0.41 9.34 -15.90
#